data_AF-K3WV71-F1
#
_entry.id   AF-K3WV71-F1
#
_cell.length_a   1.000
_cell.length_b   1.000
_cell.length_c   1.000
_cell.angle_alpha   90.00
_cell.angle_beta   90.00
_cell.angle_gamma   90.00
#
_symmetry.space_group_name_H-M   'P 1'
#
loop_
_entity.id
_entity.type
_entity.pdbx_description
1 polymer ?
#
loop_
_entity_poly.entity_id
_entity_poly.type
_entity_poly.pdbx_seq_one_letter_code
_entity_poly.pdbx_strand_id
1 'polypeptide(L)'
;MASANPEFKRVQEDEEEFQKGPLSVLMHSVKNNSQVLINVRNNHKLLARVKAFDRHCNMVLENVKEMWTEAPKSGKKGAKPVNKDRFVSKMFLRGDSVILVLRNPHA
;
A
#
# COMPACT_ATOMS: atom_id res chain seq x y z
N MET A 1 -19.15 -37.75 8.76
CA MET A 1 -18.51 -36.81 7.81
C MET A 1 -18.53 -35.44 8.47
N ALA A 2 -17.36 -34.96 8.95
CA ALA A 2 -17.27 -33.63 9.54
C ALA A 2 -17.53 -32.61 8.43
N SER A 3 -18.65 -31.88 8.53
CA SER A 3 -18.90 -30.73 7.66
C SER A 3 -17.79 -29.72 7.90
N ALA A 4 -16.95 -29.47 6.89
CA ALA A 4 -15.92 -28.45 6.97
C ALA A 4 -16.58 -27.12 7.37
N ASN A 5 -16.05 -26.50 8.43
CA ASN A 5 -16.56 -25.26 8.98
C ASN A 5 -16.60 -24.18 7.88
N PRO A 6 -17.75 -23.53 7.58
CA PRO A 6 -17.89 -22.59 6.46
C PRO A 6 -16.90 -21.42 6.51
N GLU A 7 -16.40 -21.07 7.69
CA GLU A 7 -15.38 -20.04 7.90
C GLU A 7 -14.01 -20.47 7.35
N PHE A 8 -13.63 -21.74 7.52
CA PHE A 8 -12.37 -22.29 7.03
C PHE A 8 -12.34 -22.36 5.50
N LYS A 9 -13.51 -22.60 4.89
CA LYS A 9 -13.68 -22.67 3.43
C LYS A 9 -13.49 -21.30 2.78
N ARG A 10 -14.01 -20.23 3.40
CA ARG A 10 -13.84 -18.84 2.94
C ARG A 10 -12.38 -18.37 3.00
N VAL A 11 -11.64 -18.74 4.05
CA VAL A 11 -10.21 -18.38 4.16
C VAL A 11 -9.39 -19.03 3.05
N GLN A 12 -9.68 -20.29 2.69
CA GLN A 12 -9.02 -20.97 1.57
C GLN A 12 -9.36 -20.33 0.22
N GLU A 13 -10.63 -20.00 -0.01
CA GLU A 13 -11.07 -19.31 -1.24
C GLU A 13 -10.42 -17.92 -1.37
N ASP A 14 -10.35 -17.15 -0.27
CA ASP A 14 -9.70 -15.84 -0.24
C ASP A 14 -8.19 -15.96 -0.52
N GLU A 15 -7.49 -16.94 0.07
CA GLU A 15 -6.08 -17.19 -0.19
C GLU A 15 -5.79 -17.54 -1.64
N GLU A 16 -6.62 -18.38 -2.26
CA GLU A 16 -6.50 -18.73 -3.67
C GLU A 16 -6.75 -17.52 -4.58
N GLU A 17 -7.75 -16.69 -4.25
CA GLU A 17 -8.04 -15.45 -4.97
C GLU A 17 -6.88 -14.44 -4.85
N PHE A 18 -6.26 -14.34 -3.69
CA PHE A 18 -5.06 -13.52 -3.51
C PHE A 18 -3.87 -14.01 -4.32
N GLN A 19 -3.75 -15.31 -4.62
CA GLN A 19 -2.62 -15.83 -5.39
C GLN A 19 -2.77 -15.64 -6.90
N LYS A 20 -4.01 -15.69 -7.42
CA LYS A 20 -4.26 -15.67 -8.88
C LYS A 20 -4.90 -14.36 -9.37
N GLY A 21 -5.38 -13.51 -8.46
CA GLY A 21 -6.07 -12.26 -8.76
C GLY A 21 -5.16 -11.02 -8.82
N PRO A 22 -5.75 -9.82 -9.00
CA PRO A 22 -5.01 -8.56 -9.04
C PRO A 22 -4.26 -8.24 -7.75
N LEU A 23 -4.71 -8.76 -6.60
CA LEU A 23 -4.05 -8.62 -5.31
C LEU A 23 -2.80 -9.51 -5.15
N SER A 24 -2.52 -10.39 -6.10
CA SER A 24 -1.29 -11.19 -6.14
C SER A 24 -0.04 -10.32 -6.09
N VAL A 25 -0.08 -9.12 -6.67
CA VAL A 25 1.02 -8.15 -6.59
C VAL A 25 1.38 -7.81 -5.14
N LEU A 26 0.39 -7.65 -4.27
CA LEU A 26 0.60 -7.39 -2.83
C LEU A 26 1.07 -8.65 -2.11
N MET A 27 0.51 -9.82 -2.44
CA MET A 27 0.95 -11.11 -1.89
C MET A 27 2.43 -11.36 -2.19
N HIS A 28 2.86 -11.17 -3.44
CA HIS A 28 4.27 -11.28 -3.82
C HIS A 28 5.13 -10.21 -3.14
N SER A 29 4.58 -9.01 -2.92
CA SER A 29 5.31 -7.93 -2.23
C SER A 29 5.59 -8.26 -0.78
N VAL A 30 4.64 -8.88 -0.08
CA VAL A 30 4.82 -9.37 1.30
C VAL A 30 5.82 -10.52 1.33
N LYS A 31 5.64 -11.55 0.48
CA LYS A 31 6.50 -12.75 0.45
C LYS A 31 7.96 -12.43 0.15
N ASN A 32 8.21 -11.57 -0.84
CA ASN A 32 9.56 -11.21 -1.24
C ASN A 32 10.10 -10.01 -0.44
N ASN A 33 9.32 -9.47 0.49
CA ASN A 33 9.62 -8.25 1.22
C ASN A 33 10.01 -7.09 0.28
N SER A 34 9.51 -7.06 -0.97
CA SER A 34 9.89 -6.08 -1.99
C SER A 34 9.29 -4.71 -1.68
N GLN A 35 9.95 -3.65 -2.15
CA GLN A 35 9.46 -2.29 -1.96
C GLN A 35 8.27 -2.00 -2.88
N VAL A 36 7.29 -1.25 -2.38
CA VAL A 36 6.13 -0.80 -3.13
C VAL A 36 6.02 0.72 -3.09
N LEU A 37 5.54 1.29 -4.20
CA LEU A 37 5.12 2.69 -4.29
C LEU A 37 3.58 2.73 -4.32
N ILE A 38 3.00 3.46 -3.38
CA ILE A 38 1.54 3.60 -3.23
C ILE A 38 1.18 5.07 -3.44
N ASN A 39 0.29 5.34 -4.40
CA ASN A 39 -0.33 6.66 -4.56
C ASN A 39 -1.64 6.69 -3.77
N VAL A 40 -1.80 7.70 -2.93
CA VAL A 40 -2.98 7.89 -2.08
C VAL A 40 -3.82 9.10 -2.50
N ARG A 41 -5.10 9.13 -2.09
CA ARG A 41 -6.10 10.14 -2.50
C ARG A 41 -5.74 11.59 -2.17
N ASN A 42 -4.93 11.83 -1.15
CA ASN A 42 -4.44 13.17 -0.81
C ASN A 42 -3.26 13.63 -1.68
N ASN A 43 -2.97 12.93 -2.78
CA ASN A 43 -1.86 13.19 -3.70
C ASN A 43 -0.46 13.04 -3.06
N HIS A 44 -0.37 12.33 -1.95
CA HIS A 44 0.91 11.88 -1.40
C HIS A 44 1.33 10.55 -2.02
N LYS A 45 2.63 10.27 -1.97
CA LYS A 45 3.21 9.00 -2.42
C LYS A 45 3.89 8.33 -1.24
N LEU A 46 3.61 7.06 -1.01
CA LEU A 46 4.22 6.26 0.04
C LEU A 46 5.15 5.25 -0.61
N LEU A 47 6.43 5.32 -0.28
CA LEU A 47 7.39 4.28 -0.62
C LEU A 47 7.61 3.44 0.63
N ALA A 48 7.20 2.17 0.61
CA ALA A 48 7.12 1.33 1.81
C ALA A 48 7.35 -0.15 1.51
N ARG A 49 7.43 -0.98 2.55
CA ARG A 49 7.32 -2.44 2.44
C ARG A 49 6.02 -2.89 3.12
N VAL A 50 5.25 -3.73 2.44
CA VAL A 50 3.99 -4.27 2.97
C VAL A 50 4.31 -5.48 3.85
N LYS A 51 3.75 -5.51 5.06
CA LYS A 51 3.84 -6.66 5.97
C LYS A 51 2.58 -7.51 6.00
N ALA A 52 1.43 -6.87 5.88
CA ALA A 52 0.15 -7.54 5.77
C ALA A 52 -0.80 -6.68 4.93
N PHE A 53 -1.77 -7.32 4.29
CA PHE A 53 -2.86 -6.66 3.59
C PHE A 53 -4.15 -7.47 3.76
N ASP A 54 -5.29 -6.88 3.40
CA ASP A 54 -6.58 -7.56 3.36
C ASP A 54 -7.32 -7.32 2.04
N ARG A 55 -8.52 -7.89 1.92
CA ARG A 55 -9.40 -7.77 0.74
C ARG A 55 -9.86 -6.34 0.43
N HIS A 56 -9.81 -5.43 1.41
CA HIS A 56 -10.18 -4.03 1.25
C HIS A 56 -8.98 -3.16 0.86
N CYS A 57 -7.82 -3.78 0.62
CA CYS A 57 -6.54 -3.11 0.43
C CYS A 57 -6.09 -2.30 1.67
N ASN A 58 -6.58 -2.62 2.87
CA ASN A 58 -5.94 -2.11 4.08
C ASN A 58 -4.55 -2.75 4.17
N MET A 59 -3.55 -1.99 4.61
CA MET A 59 -2.16 -2.45 4.63
C MET A 59 -1.47 -2.09 5.93
N VAL A 60 -0.67 -3.02 6.44
CA VAL A 60 0.34 -2.76 7.46
C VAL A 60 1.66 -2.52 6.74
N LEU A 61 2.21 -1.32 6.89
CA LEU A 61 3.41 -0.87 6.21
C LEU A 61 4.56 -0.66 7.20
N GLU A 62 5.78 -0.96 6.76
CA GLU A 62 7.02 -0.66 7.48
C GLU A 62 7.97 0.15 6.62
N ASN A 63 8.84 0.92 7.30
CA ASN A 63 9.85 1.79 6.70
C ASN A 63 9.24 2.72 5.63
N VAL A 64 8.16 3.40 6.02
CA VAL A 64 7.37 4.24 5.12
C VAL A 64 8.07 5.58 4.93
N LYS A 65 8.38 5.88 3.68
CA LYS A 65 8.77 7.23 3.24
C LYS A 65 7.58 7.85 2.53
N GLU A 66 6.92 8.79 3.20
CA GLU A 66 5.85 9.61 2.63
C GLU A 66 6.46 10.81 1.92
N MET A 67 6.00 11.10 0.71
CA MET A 67 6.52 12.18 -0.14
C MET A 67 5.35 12.98 -0.71
N TRP A 68 5.43 14.31 -0.63
CA TRP A 68 4.45 15.21 -1.21
C TRP A 68 5.10 16.51 -1.67
N THR A 69 4.41 17.23 -2.54
CA THR A 69 4.85 18.54 -3.01
C THR A 69 3.94 19.60 -2.42
N GLU A 70 4.52 20.55 -1.70
CA GLU A 70 3.79 21.74 -1.25
C GLU A 70 3.85 22.81 -2.32
N ALA A 71 2.67 23.17 -2.83
CA ALA A 71 2.51 24.35 -3.65
C ALA A 71 2.60 25.60 -2.75
N PRO A 72 3.37 26.63 -3.13
CA PRO A 72 3.43 27.86 -2.37
C PRO A 72 2.05 28.53 -2.35
N LYS A 73 1.61 28.96 -1.16
CA LYS A 73 0.35 29.70 -1.02
C LYS A 73 0.40 30.98 -1.87
N SER A 74 -0.70 31.22 -2.60
CA SER A 74 -0.92 32.39 -3.46
C SER A 74 -0.58 33.67 -2.71
N GLY A 75 0.57 34.28 -3.03
CA GLY A 75 1.10 35.44 -2.32
C GLY A 75 2.58 35.70 -2.58
N LYS A 76 3.38 34.66 -2.87
CA LYS A 76 4.77 34.80 -3.33
C LYS A 76 4.87 34.45 -4.81
N LYS A 77 4.72 35.45 -5.69
CA LYS A 77 4.96 35.30 -7.14
C LYS A 77 6.36 34.72 -7.36
N GLY A 78 6.44 33.52 -7.93
CA GLY A 78 7.71 32.86 -8.31
C GLY A 78 8.25 31.80 -7.33
N ALA A 79 7.56 31.46 -6.25
CA ALA A 79 8.00 30.36 -5.39
C ALA A 79 7.84 29.01 -6.11
N LYS A 80 8.92 28.21 -6.12
CA LYS A 80 8.92 26.88 -6.74
C LYS A 80 8.21 25.86 -5.84
N PRO A 81 7.53 24.85 -6.40
CA PRO A 81 7.01 23.73 -5.61
C PRO A 81 8.13 23.08 -4.81
N VAL A 82 7.89 22.84 -3.51
CA VAL A 82 8.88 22.25 -2.61
C VAL A 82 8.49 20.81 -2.33
N ASN A 83 9.38 19.87 -2.62
CA ASN A 83 9.20 18.48 -2.26
C ASN A 83 9.55 18.29 -0.79
N LYS A 84 8.63 17.71 -0.03
CA LYS A 84 8.83 17.30 1.36
C LYS A 84 8.73 15.79 1.46
N ASP A 85 9.44 15.26 2.43
CA ASP A 85 9.31 13.88 2.83
C ASP A 85 9.21 13.74 4.36
N ARG A 86 8.60 12.63 4.77
CA ARG A 86 8.50 12.21 6.16
C ARG A 86 8.79 10.72 6.24
N PHE A 87 9.50 10.31 7.29
CA PHE A 87 9.72 8.90 7.60
C PHE A 87 8.80 8.44 8.73
N VAL A 88 8.20 7.27 8.57
CA VAL A 88 7.37 6.61 9.59
C VAL A 88 7.77 5.12 9.65
N SER A 89 8.21 4.67 10.82
CA SER A 89 8.75 3.31 10.97
C SER A 89 7.69 2.21 10.76
N LYS A 90 6.47 2.42 11.28
CA LYS A 90 5.33 1.51 11.12
C LYS A 90 4.05 2.33 10.92
N MET A 91 3.21 1.94 9.97
CA MET A 91 1.98 2.65 9.63
C MET A 91 0.88 1.66 9.25
N PHE A 92 -0.33 1.90 9.75
CA PHE A 92 -1.53 1.29 9.21
C PHE A 92 -2.13 2.23 8.16
N LEU A 93 -2.32 1.72 6.93
CA LEU A 93 -2.96 2.44 5.84
C LEU A 93 -4.32 1.82 5.55
N ARG A 94 -5.36 2.66 5.57
CA ARG A 94 -6.71 2.25 5.19
C ARG A 94 -6.83 2.20 3.66
N GLY A 95 -7.42 1.12 3.16
CA GLY A 95 -7.47 0.79 1.74
C GLY A 95 -8.32 1.73 0.90
N ASP A 96 -9.34 2.37 1.49
CA ASP A 96 -10.14 3.38 0.82
C ASP A 96 -9.25 4.48 0.20
N SER A 97 -8.16 4.85 0.89
CA SER A 97 -7.27 5.93 0.48
C SER A 97 -6.30 5.56 -0.63
N VAL A 98 -6.18 4.28 -0.99
CA VAL A 98 -5.26 3.78 -2.01
C VAL A 98 -5.86 3.98 -3.40
N ILE A 99 -5.09 4.55 -4.33
CA ILE A 99 -5.49 4.67 -5.75
C ILE A 99 -4.71 3.68 -6.60
N LEU A 100 -3.39 3.64 -6.44
CA LEU A 100 -2.49 2.83 -7.26
C LEU A 100 -1.40 2.23 -6.39
N VAL A 101 -1.10 0.96 -6.63
CA VAL A 101 0.04 0.26 -6.04
C VAL A 101 0.95 -0.21 -7.16
N LEU A 102 2.23 0.11 -7.06
CA LEU A 102 3.27 -0.35 -7.97
C LEU A 102 4.33 -1.11 -7.17
N ARG A 103 4.60 -2.35 -7.56
CA ARG A 103 5.70 -3.14 -7.01
C ARG A 103 7.01 -2.79 -7.73
N ASN A 104 8.09 -2.59 -6.97
CA ASN A 104 9.41 -2.40 -7.55
C ASN A 104 9.91 -3.74 -8.13
N PRO A 105 10.22 -3.83 -9.44
CA PRO A 105 10.69 -5.06 -10.07
C PRO A 105 12.14 -5.42 -9.73
N HIS A 106 12.89 -4.51 -9.10
CA HIS A 106 14.32 -4.66 -8.80
C HIS A 106 14.63 -4.84 -7.30
N ALA A 107 13.59 -5.01 -6.46
CA ALA A 107 13.72 -5.06 -4.99
C ALA A 107 13.36 -6.41 -4.39
#